data_AF-A0AA37S514-F1
#
_entry.id   AF-A0AA37S514-F1
#
_cell.length_a   1.000
_cell.length_b   1.000
_cell.length_c   1.000
_cell.angle_alpha   90.00
_cell.angle_beta   90.00
_cell.angle_gamma   90.00
#
_symmetry.space_group_name_H-M   'P 1'
#
loop_
_entity.id
_entity.type
_entity.pdbx_description
1 polymer ?
#
loop_
_entity_poly.entity_id
_entity_poly.type
_entity_poly.pdbx_seq_one_letter_code
_entity_poly.pdbx_strand_id
1 'polypeptide(L)'
;MFKVKVWDGFLRSFHWLLVLSIAALYFSAEEGMIELHFVIGFFTLALISTRIIWGLIGSKTARISALLHSPKSVLASFRGKKINDVGHSAPGSYMVLLFFILIITQLVSGLMSSDGILTDGPLAQYVSSDTIDFANWLHHINFDILFYAIILHVVAIIAYKIKGKPLVKAMITGNKALPTQSSEPETKSPWIAWFLLLLLLILLMSTWGSEPLSYLLS
;
A
#
# COMPACT_ATOMS: atom_id res chain seq x y z
N MET A 1 -7.49 -29.42 9.22
CA MET A 1 -7.18 -28.25 8.38
C MET A 1 -5.68 -28.05 8.37
N PHE A 2 -5.05 -27.93 7.20
CA PHE A 2 -3.62 -27.71 7.07
C PHE A 2 -3.32 -26.22 7.14
N LYS A 3 -2.29 -25.83 7.90
CA LYS A 3 -1.78 -24.45 7.89
C LYS A 3 -0.82 -24.32 6.72
N VAL A 4 -1.08 -23.38 5.84
CA VAL A 4 -0.21 -23.08 4.70
C VAL A 4 0.25 -21.64 4.82
N LYS A 5 1.55 -21.40 4.70
CA LYS A 5 2.13 -20.06 4.71
C LYS A 5 1.83 -19.38 3.37
N VAL A 6 0.91 -18.41 3.38
CA VAL A 6 0.47 -17.68 2.19
C VAL A 6 1.20 -16.36 2.02
N TRP A 7 1.53 -15.68 3.13
CA TRP A 7 2.16 -14.37 3.11
C TRP A 7 3.55 -14.39 3.74
N ASP A 8 4.54 -13.91 3.00
CA ASP A 8 5.88 -13.68 3.54
C ASP A 8 5.90 -12.55 4.57
N GLY A 9 6.99 -12.48 5.34
CA GLY A 9 7.11 -11.52 6.45
C GLY A 9 7.05 -10.07 5.98
N PHE A 10 7.73 -9.75 4.86
CA PHE A 10 7.78 -8.40 4.34
C PHE A 10 6.41 -7.92 3.89
N LEU A 11 5.63 -8.74 3.18
CA LEU A 11 4.31 -8.34 2.72
C LEU A 11 3.35 -7.97 3.87
N ARG A 12 3.45 -8.69 5.00
CA ARG A 12 2.66 -8.39 6.20
C ARG A 12 3.10 -7.09 6.85
N SER A 13 4.41 -6.91 7.01
CA SER A 13 4.97 -5.67 7.55
C SER A 13 4.63 -4.48 6.65
N PHE A 14 4.77 -4.61 5.33
CA PHE A 14 4.37 -3.61 4.34
C PHE A 14 2.93 -3.16 4.55
N HIS A 15 1.98 -4.11 4.67
CA HIS A 15 0.58 -3.76 4.85
C HIS A 15 0.35 -2.94 6.12
N TRP A 16 0.88 -3.39 7.27
CA TRP A 16 0.65 -2.68 8.53
C TRP A 16 1.41 -1.36 8.61
N LEU A 17 2.62 -1.29 8.07
CA LEU A 17 3.35 -0.03 7.93
C LEU A 17 2.58 0.95 7.04
N LEU A 18 2.01 0.49 5.94
CA LEU A 18 1.19 1.34 5.06
C LEU A 18 -0.08 1.85 5.77
N VAL A 19 -0.75 1.01 6.55
CA VAL A 19 -1.90 1.43 7.37
C VAL A 19 -1.51 2.53 8.36
N LEU A 20 -0.38 2.35 9.07
CA LEU A 20 0.13 3.36 10.00
C LEU A 20 0.55 4.64 9.27
N SER A 21 1.23 4.51 8.12
CA SER A 21 1.62 5.65 7.28
C SER A 21 0.42 6.47 6.82
N ILE A 22 -0.63 5.84 6.31
CA ILE A 22 -1.83 6.56 5.84
C ILE A 22 -2.50 7.29 7.00
N ALA A 23 -2.60 6.66 8.17
CA ALA A 23 -3.16 7.32 9.36
C ALA A 23 -2.30 8.52 9.80
N ALA A 24 -0.98 8.38 9.81
CA ALA A 24 -0.07 9.47 10.15
C ALA A 24 -0.05 10.61 9.11
N LEU A 25 -0.15 10.28 7.81
CA LEU A 25 -0.26 11.27 6.73
C LEU A 25 -1.55 12.09 6.84
N TYR A 26 -2.68 11.43 7.09
CA TYR A 26 -3.95 12.11 7.31
C TYR A 26 -3.88 13.02 8.53
N PHE A 27 -3.45 12.48 9.67
CA PHE A 27 -3.34 13.25 10.91
C PHE A 27 -2.41 14.46 10.77
N SER A 28 -1.23 14.26 10.18
CA SER A 28 -0.27 15.35 9.97
C SER A 28 -0.77 16.43 9.01
N ALA A 29 -1.58 16.07 8.00
CA ALA A 29 -2.21 17.06 7.13
C ALA A 29 -3.27 17.89 7.88
N GLU A 30 -4.16 17.25 8.63
CA GLU A 30 -5.23 17.92 9.38
C GLU A 30 -4.71 18.86 10.48
N GLU A 31 -3.63 18.45 11.15
CA GLU A 31 -3.00 19.25 12.21
C GLU A 31 -1.97 20.27 11.68
N GLY A 32 -1.78 20.36 10.37
CA GLY A 32 -0.79 21.26 9.76
C GLY A 32 0.67 20.90 10.10
N MET A 33 0.95 19.66 10.50
CA MET A 33 2.29 19.14 10.78
C MET A 33 3.00 18.74 9.48
N ILE A 34 3.31 19.73 8.64
CA ILE A 34 3.78 19.53 7.26
C ILE A 34 5.11 18.77 7.19
N GLU A 35 6.05 19.01 8.10
CA GLU A 35 7.34 18.31 8.15
C GLU A 35 7.14 16.82 8.41
N LEU A 36 6.25 16.48 9.34
CA LEU A 36 5.85 15.10 9.60
C LEU A 36 5.17 14.50 8.37
N HIS A 37 4.29 15.26 7.71
CA HIS A 37 3.63 14.82 6.49
C HIS A 37 4.64 14.45 5.40
N PHE A 38 5.66 15.29 5.15
CA PHE A 38 6.73 14.98 4.20
C PHE A 38 7.56 13.76 4.60
N VAL A 39 8.01 13.68 5.85
CA VAL A 39 8.82 12.56 6.32
C VAL A 39 8.07 11.23 6.16
N ILE A 40 6.80 11.18 6.58
CA ILE A 40 5.97 9.98 6.38
C ILE A 40 5.67 9.77 4.89
N GLY A 41 5.53 10.83 4.09
CA GLY A 41 5.33 10.77 2.65
C GLY A 41 6.49 10.09 1.94
N PHE A 42 7.73 10.50 2.23
CA PHE A 42 8.95 9.88 1.69
C PHE A 42 9.13 8.44 2.18
N PHE A 43 8.82 8.16 3.45
CA PHE A 43 8.80 6.77 3.94
C PHE A 43 7.79 5.92 3.17
N THR A 44 6.59 6.44 2.94
CA THR A 44 5.52 5.74 2.20
C THR A 44 5.88 5.55 0.73
N LEU A 45 6.56 6.52 0.11
CA LEU A 45 7.11 6.40 -1.23
C LEU A 45 8.16 5.30 -1.33
N ALA A 46 9.10 5.21 -0.37
CA ALA A 46 10.07 4.12 -0.28
C ALA A 46 9.36 2.76 -0.11
N LEU A 47 8.34 2.72 0.75
CA LEU A 47 7.56 1.52 1.07
C LEU A 47 6.81 0.98 -0.15
N ILE A 48 6.11 1.85 -0.89
CA ILE A 48 5.39 1.50 -2.12
C ILE A 48 6.36 1.10 -3.24
N SER A 49 7.45 1.84 -3.42
CA SER A 49 8.47 1.51 -4.43
C SER A 49 9.08 0.13 -4.18
N THR A 50 9.45 -0.15 -2.92
CA THR A 50 9.94 -1.47 -2.51
C THR A 50 8.89 -2.54 -2.78
N ARG A 51 7.61 -2.26 -2.50
CA ARG A 51 6.53 -3.23 -2.74
C ARG A 51 6.34 -3.55 -4.21
N ILE A 52 6.45 -2.56 -5.10
CA ILE A 52 6.38 -2.75 -6.55
C ILE A 52 7.53 -3.67 -7.00
N ILE A 53 8.77 -3.39 -6.56
CA ILE A 53 9.93 -4.24 -6.86
C ILE A 53 9.72 -5.66 -6.33
N TRP A 54 9.26 -5.80 -5.07
CA TRP A 54 8.93 -7.10 -4.47
C TRP A 54 7.79 -7.81 -5.21
N GLY A 55 6.90 -7.07 -5.85
CA GLY A 55 5.86 -7.57 -6.74
C GLY A 55 6.38 -8.19 -8.04
N LEU A 56 7.63 -7.96 -8.39
CA LEU A 56 8.28 -8.55 -9.56
C LEU A 56 9.16 -9.74 -9.16
N ILE A 57 10.01 -9.56 -8.14
CA ILE A 57 11.05 -10.55 -7.78
C ILE A 57 10.75 -11.39 -6.54
N GLY A 58 9.72 -11.03 -5.76
CA GLY A 58 9.41 -11.62 -4.45
C GLY A 58 8.73 -12.99 -4.48
N SER A 59 8.10 -13.35 -3.36
CA SER A 59 7.35 -14.60 -3.18
C SER A 59 6.24 -14.76 -4.22
N LYS A 60 5.88 -16.00 -4.57
CA LYS A 60 4.87 -16.28 -5.63
C LYS A 60 3.53 -15.56 -5.38
N THR A 61 3.08 -15.53 -4.13
CA THR A 61 1.83 -14.87 -3.70
C THR A 61 1.96 -13.35 -3.57
N ALA A 62 3.18 -12.82 -3.53
CA ALA A 62 3.45 -11.38 -3.50
C ALA A 62 3.56 -10.78 -4.90
N ARG A 63 3.63 -11.60 -5.96
CA ARG A 63 3.79 -11.10 -7.33
C ARG A 63 2.57 -10.34 -7.83
N ILE A 64 2.78 -9.31 -8.64
CA ILE A 64 1.68 -8.57 -9.29
C ILE A 64 0.88 -9.50 -10.20
N SER A 65 1.53 -10.46 -10.85
CA SER A 65 0.84 -11.48 -11.66
C SER A 65 -0.12 -12.36 -10.85
N ALA A 66 0.10 -12.53 -9.53
CA ALA A 66 -0.82 -13.23 -8.65
C ALA A 66 -2.09 -12.41 -8.32
N LEU A 67 -2.12 -11.12 -8.66
CA LEU A 67 -3.31 -10.26 -8.54
C LEU A 67 -4.18 -10.28 -9.80
N LEU A 68 -3.68 -10.83 -10.91
CA LEU A 68 -4.40 -10.85 -12.17
C LEU A 68 -5.42 -11.98 -12.17
N HIS A 69 -6.69 -11.63 -11.97
CA HIS A 69 -7.82 -12.54 -12.13
C HIS A 69 -8.72 -12.05 -13.26
N SER A 70 -9.40 -12.99 -13.92
CA SER A 70 -10.40 -12.61 -14.94
C SER A 70 -11.57 -11.84 -14.28
N PRO A 71 -12.16 -10.84 -14.97
CA PRO A 71 -13.37 -10.17 -14.46
C PRO A 71 -14.52 -11.14 -14.15
N LYS A 72 -14.62 -12.23 -14.92
CA LYS A 72 -15.60 -13.31 -14.67
C LYS A 72 -15.39 -14.00 -13.32
N SER A 73 -14.16 -14.09 -12.82
CA SER A 73 -13.84 -14.68 -11.52
C SER A 73 -14.37 -13.83 -10.35
N VAL A 74 -14.43 -12.51 -10.51
CA VAL A 74 -15.03 -11.59 -9.53
C VAL A 74 -16.53 -11.86 -9.42
N LEU A 75 -17.23 -11.89 -10.56
CA LEU A 75 -18.67 -12.20 -10.62
C LEU A 75 -18.98 -13.61 -10.06
N ALA A 76 -18.17 -14.60 -10.40
CA ALA A 76 -18.31 -15.96 -9.87
C ALA A 76 -18.12 -16.02 -8.34
N SER A 77 -17.25 -15.18 -7.78
CA SER A 77 -17.03 -15.08 -6.34
C SER A 77 -18.25 -14.54 -5.60
N PHE A 78 -18.96 -13.57 -6.19
CA PHE A 78 -20.23 -13.07 -5.65
C PHE A 78 -21.36 -14.09 -5.73
N ARG A 79 -21.34 -14.98 -6.73
CA ARG A 79 -22.29 -16.09 -6.91
C ARG A 79 -22.00 -17.31 -6.01
N GLY A 80 -21.07 -17.20 -5.07
CA GLY A 80 -20.80 -18.26 -4.07
C GLY A 80 -19.97 -19.44 -4.58
N LYS A 81 -19.38 -19.38 -5.78
CA LYS A 81 -18.51 -20.45 -6.28
C LYS A 81 -17.22 -20.48 -5.46
N LYS A 82 -16.92 -21.60 -4.79
CA LYS A 82 -15.69 -21.79 -4.02
C LYS A 82 -14.50 -21.93 -4.98
N ILE A 83 -13.81 -20.83 -5.25
CA ILE A 83 -12.50 -20.85 -5.89
C ILE A 83 -11.46 -20.91 -4.76
N ASN A 84 -10.69 -22.00 -4.72
CA ASN A 84 -9.62 -22.18 -3.73
C ASN A 84 -8.37 -21.40 -4.17
N ASP A 85 -8.44 -20.07 -4.12
CA ASP A 85 -7.30 -19.23 -4.45
C ASP A 85 -6.23 -19.31 -3.36
N VAL A 86 -5.02 -19.70 -3.77
CA VAL A 86 -3.79 -19.67 -2.97
C VAL A 86 -3.24 -18.24 -3.01
N GLY A 87 -3.76 -17.38 -2.13
CA GLY A 87 -3.44 -15.94 -2.10
C GLY A 87 -4.69 -15.09 -1.93
N HIS A 88 -4.73 -13.97 -2.66
CA HIS A 88 -5.90 -13.11 -2.73
C HIS A 88 -7.02 -13.78 -3.52
N SER A 89 -8.25 -13.60 -3.06
CA SER A 89 -9.43 -13.90 -3.88
C SER A 89 -9.58 -12.82 -4.96
N ALA A 90 -10.22 -13.15 -6.09
CA ALA A 90 -10.42 -12.18 -7.18
C ALA A 90 -10.93 -10.78 -6.71
N PRO A 91 -12.01 -10.62 -5.92
CA PRO A 91 -12.43 -9.29 -5.44
C PRO A 91 -11.36 -8.58 -4.59
N GLY A 92 -10.62 -9.35 -3.79
CA GLY A 92 -9.51 -8.84 -2.98
C GLY A 92 -8.35 -8.34 -3.84
N SER A 93 -8.00 -9.05 -4.92
CA SER A 93 -6.95 -8.63 -5.84
C SER A 93 -7.29 -7.31 -6.56
N TYR A 94 -8.55 -7.12 -6.95
CA TYR A 94 -9.00 -5.84 -7.54
C TYR A 94 -8.91 -4.69 -6.54
N MET A 95 -9.23 -4.91 -5.26
CA MET A 95 -9.03 -3.87 -4.23
C MET A 95 -7.55 -3.53 -4.03
N VAL A 96 -6.64 -4.52 -4.09
CA VAL A 96 -5.20 -4.25 -4.02
C VAL A 96 -4.72 -3.42 -5.21
N LEU A 97 -5.19 -3.73 -6.42
CA LEU A 97 -4.87 -2.96 -7.62
C LEU A 97 -5.42 -1.52 -7.53
N LEU A 98 -6.65 -1.35 -7.05
CA LEU A 98 -7.24 -0.04 -6.78
C LEU A 98 -6.38 0.76 -5.79
N PHE A 99 -5.98 0.15 -4.67
CA PHE A 99 -5.13 0.84 -3.70
C PHE A 99 -3.76 1.20 -4.26
N PHE A 100 -3.14 0.37 -5.10
CA PHE A 100 -1.90 0.77 -5.76
C PHE A 100 -2.09 2.01 -6.63
N ILE A 101 -3.16 2.07 -7.44
CA ILE A 101 -3.44 3.23 -8.27
C ILE A 101 -3.64 4.47 -7.39
N LEU A 102 -4.54 4.41 -6.41
CA LEU A 102 -4.87 5.57 -5.57
C LEU A 102 -3.65 6.05 -4.77
N ILE A 103 -2.86 5.15 -4.19
CA ILE A 103 -1.71 5.55 -3.38
C ILE A 103 -0.57 6.10 -4.25
N ILE A 104 -0.31 5.50 -5.42
CA ILE A 104 0.69 6.05 -6.35
C ILE A 104 0.27 7.43 -6.84
N THR A 105 -1.01 7.61 -7.20
CA THR A 105 -1.55 8.92 -7.56
C THR A 105 -1.40 9.92 -6.41
N GLN A 106 -1.68 9.52 -5.17
CA GLN A 106 -1.51 10.39 -3.99
C GLN A 106 -0.06 10.83 -3.82
N LEU A 107 0.89 9.89 -3.93
CA LEU A 107 2.31 10.18 -3.77
C LEU A 107 2.83 11.08 -4.90
N VAL A 108 2.49 10.77 -6.15
CA VAL A 108 2.96 11.56 -7.31
C VAL A 108 2.37 12.97 -7.30
N SER A 109 1.08 13.11 -7.03
CA SER A 109 0.45 14.43 -6.88
C SER A 109 1.08 15.21 -5.71
N GLY A 110 1.34 14.57 -4.57
CA GLY A 110 1.99 15.20 -3.42
C GLY A 110 3.41 15.69 -3.72
N LEU A 111 4.19 14.92 -4.50
CA LEU A 111 5.52 15.34 -4.93
C LEU A 111 5.50 16.58 -5.84
N MET A 112 4.39 16.85 -6.53
CA MET A 112 4.21 17.99 -7.44
C MET A 112 3.41 19.14 -6.81
N SER A 113 2.88 18.95 -5.59
CA SER A 113 2.03 19.92 -4.89
C SER A 113 2.86 21.05 -4.28
N SER A 114 2.27 22.23 -4.12
CA SER A 114 2.91 23.40 -3.52
C SER A 114 1.86 24.32 -2.91
N ASP A 115 2.21 24.98 -1.79
CA ASP A 115 1.40 26.05 -1.19
C ASP A 115 1.71 27.45 -1.75
N GLY A 116 2.74 27.55 -2.61
CA GLY A 116 3.19 28.79 -3.23
C GLY A 116 3.95 29.74 -2.31
N ILE A 117 4.29 29.32 -1.08
CA ILE A 117 4.96 30.15 -0.08
C ILE A 117 6.25 29.48 0.41
N LEU A 118 6.15 28.39 1.15
CA LEU A 118 7.28 27.71 1.81
C LEU A 118 7.22 26.18 1.69
N THR A 119 6.09 25.64 1.24
CA THR A 119 5.82 24.21 1.26
C THR A 119 5.74 23.68 -0.16
N ASP A 120 6.87 23.19 -0.67
CA ASP A 120 6.96 22.66 -2.02
C ASP A 120 7.30 21.16 -2.03
N GLY A 121 6.51 20.41 -2.82
CA GLY A 121 6.87 19.07 -3.24
C GLY A 121 8.15 19.11 -4.10
N PRO A 122 9.05 18.12 -3.98
CA PRO A 122 10.34 18.15 -4.68
C PRO A 122 10.25 18.27 -6.22
N LEU A 123 9.12 17.86 -6.81
CA LEU A 123 8.88 17.92 -8.25
C LEU A 123 8.15 19.19 -8.70
N ALA A 124 7.64 20.01 -7.78
CA ALA A 124 6.91 21.24 -8.12
C ALA A 124 7.74 22.19 -8.98
N GLN A 125 9.04 22.30 -8.70
CA GLN A 125 9.99 23.14 -9.47
C GLN A 125 10.19 22.72 -10.94
N TYR A 126 9.79 21.51 -11.32
CA TYR A 126 9.99 20.96 -12.68
C TYR A 126 8.72 20.99 -13.54
N VAL A 127 7.62 21.51 -13.02
CA VAL A 127 6.31 21.51 -13.69
C VAL A 127 5.72 22.92 -13.77
N SER A 128 4.73 23.13 -14.63
CA SER A 128 4.04 24.43 -14.75
C SER A 128 3.13 24.69 -13.55
N SER A 129 2.77 25.97 -13.33
CA SER A 129 1.75 26.36 -12.35
C SER A 129 0.43 25.60 -12.54
N ASP A 130 -0.03 25.44 -13.78
CA ASP A 130 -1.26 24.70 -14.08
C ASP A 130 -1.16 23.22 -13.65
N THR A 131 0.04 22.64 -13.73
CA THR A 131 0.29 21.27 -13.28
C THR A 131 0.32 21.19 -11.75
N ILE A 132 0.89 22.19 -11.08
CA ILE A 132 0.85 22.30 -9.62
C ILE A 132 -0.60 22.41 -9.12
N ASP A 133 -1.40 23.30 -9.72
CA ASP A 133 -2.81 23.48 -9.36
C ASP A 133 -3.62 22.19 -9.57
N PHE A 134 -3.38 21.50 -10.69
CA PHE A 134 -3.98 20.20 -10.94
C PHE A 134 -3.51 19.14 -9.93
N ALA A 135 -2.22 19.12 -9.58
CA ALA A 135 -1.67 18.19 -8.60
C ALA A 135 -2.25 18.43 -7.20
N ASN A 136 -2.36 19.69 -6.76
CA ASN A 136 -3.02 20.08 -5.51
C ASN A 136 -4.47 19.59 -5.48
N TRP A 137 -5.26 19.93 -6.50
CA TRP A 137 -6.64 19.46 -6.62
C TRP A 137 -6.73 17.94 -6.58
N LEU A 138 -5.88 17.26 -7.35
CA LEU A 138 -5.85 15.81 -7.46
C LEU A 138 -5.47 15.17 -6.12
N HIS A 139 -4.51 15.74 -5.39
CA HIS A 139 -4.07 15.25 -4.08
C HIS A 139 -5.22 15.25 -3.07
N HIS A 140 -6.01 16.32 -3.04
CA HIS A 140 -7.17 16.41 -2.14
C HIS A 140 -8.28 15.44 -2.53
N ILE A 141 -8.76 15.47 -3.78
CA ILE A 141 -9.90 14.62 -4.19
C ILE A 141 -9.54 13.13 -4.20
N ASN A 142 -8.30 12.78 -4.55
CA ASN A 142 -7.85 11.38 -4.56
C ASN A 142 -7.74 10.83 -3.14
N PHE A 143 -7.43 11.65 -2.14
CA PHE A 143 -7.47 11.23 -0.74
C PHE A 143 -8.88 10.87 -0.29
N ASP A 144 -9.89 11.67 -0.65
CA ASP A 144 -11.30 11.34 -0.35
C ASP A 144 -11.69 9.98 -0.92
N ILE A 145 -11.33 9.73 -2.19
CA ILE A 145 -11.59 8.46 -2.87
C ILE A 145 -10.86 7.31 -2.16
N LEU A 146 -9.59 7.52 -1.79
CA LEU A 146 -8.79 6.55 -1.03
C LEU A 146 -9.42 6.24 0.33
N PHE A 147 -9.90 7.25 1.05
CA PHE A 147 -10.57 7.10 2.33
C PHE A 147 -11.84 6.24 2.22
N TYR A 148 -12.71 6.53 1.24
CA TYR A 148 -13.89 5.69 0.99
C TYR A 148 -13.54 4.27 0.57
N ALA A 149 -12.48 4.09 -0.22
CA ALA A 149 -11.99 2.76 -0.59
C ALA A 149 -11.47 1.96 0.63
N ILE A 150 -10.82 2.63 1.58
CA ILE A 150 -10.41 2.03 2.87
C ILE A 150 -11.64 1.61 3.69
N ILE A 151 -12.67 2.46 3.79
CA ILE A 151 -13.92 2.11 4.48
C ILE A 151 -14.54 0.85 3.84
N LEU A 152 -14.69 0.84 2.52
CA LEU A 152 -15.22 -0.30 1.78
C LEU A 152 -14.41 -1.57 2.05
N HIS A 153 -13.08 -1.46 2.06
CA HIS A 153 -12.18 -2.57 2.37
C HIS A 153 -12.39 -3.13 3.78
N VAL A 154 -12.49 -2.26 4.79
CA VAL A 154 -12.72 -2.68 6.18
C VAL A 154 -14.09 -3.33 6.33
N VAL A 155 -15.14 -2.77 5.73
CA VAL A 155 -16.49 -3.36 5.71
C VAL A 155 -16.45 -4.76 5.08
N ALA A 156 -15.74 -4.93 3.95
CA ALA A 156 -15.58 -6.23 3.31
C ALA A 156 -14.86 -7.24 4.24
N ILE A 157 -13.81 -6.83 4.95
CA ILE A 157 -13.11 -7.69 5.92
C ILE A 157 -14.05 -8.15 7.03
N ILE A 158 -14.87 -7.23 7.57
CA ILE A 158 -15.86 -7.55 8.61
C ILE A 158 -16.88 -8.55 8.06
N ALA A 159 -17.41 -8.31 6.86
CA ALA A 159 -18.36 -9.23 6.21
C ALA A 159 -17.76 -10.63 5.98
N TYR A 160 -16.49 -10.72 5.58
CA TYR A 160 -15.79 -12.01 5.46
C TYR A 160 -15.58 -12.69 6.82
N LYS A 161 -15.26 -11.94 7.88
CA LYS A 161 -15.14 -12.46 9.24
C LYS A 161 -16.46 -13.06 9.73
N ILE A 162 -17.59 -12.38 9.51
CA ILE A 162 -18.94 -12.88 9.84
C ILE A 162 -19.23 -14.19 9.08
N LYS A 163 -18.79 -14.30 7.82
CA LYS A 163 -18.86 -15.53 7.01
C LYS A 163 -17.83 -16.60 7.40
N GLY A 164 -17.17 -16.48 8.56
CA GLY A 164 -16.22 -17.46 9.08
C GLY A 164 -14.84 -17.46 8.40
N LYS A 165 -14.47 -16.39 7.67
CA LYS A 165 -13.17 -16.26 6.99
C LYS A 165 -12.30 -15.20 7.70
N PRO A 166 -11.44 -15.59 8.66
CA PRO A 166 -10.67 -14.64 9.46
C PRO A 166 -9.44 -14.09 8.70
N LEU A 167 -9.67 -13.14 7.78
CA LEU A 167 -8.63 -12.58 6.90
C LEU A 167 -7.54 -11.81 7.67
N VAL A 168 -7.90 -11.08 8.73
CA VAL A 168 -6.94 -10.33 9.57
C VAL A 168 -5.93 -11.27 10.22
N LYS A 169 -6.37 -12.43 10.72
CA LYS A 169 -5.48 -13.45 11.31
C LYS A 169 -4.45 -13.94 10.29
N ALA A 170 -4.85 -14.10 9.03
CA ALA A 170 -3.94 -14.45 7.96
C ALA A 170 -2.92 -13.34 7.71
N MET A 171 -3.30 -12.06 7.79
CA MET A 171 -2.38 -10.92 7.64
C MET A 171 -1.40 -10.75 8.80
N ILE A 172 -1.74 -11.21 10.01
CA ILE A 172 -0.82 -11.18 11.16
C ILE A 172 0.12 -12.40 11.13
N THR A 173 -0.45 -13.59 10.97
CA THR A 173 0.32 -14.86 11.09
C THR A 173 0.99 -15.29 9.78
N GLY A 174 0.51 -14.79 8.64
CA GLY A 174 0.84 -15.24 7.29
C GLY A 174 0.25 -16.57 6.88
N ASN A 175 -0.48 -17.24 7.77
CA ASN A 175 -0.97 -18.59 7.55
C ASN A 175 -2.47 -18.60 7.24
N LYS A 176 -2.86 -19.39 6.24
CA LYS A 176 -4.26 -19.68 5.93
C LYS A 176 -4.54 -21.14 6.24
N ALA A 177 -5.70 -21.42 6.83
CA ALA A 177 -6.14 -22.78 7.06
C ALA A 177 -6.89 -23.29 5.82
N LEU A 178 -6.37 -24.34 5.18
CA LEU A 178 -6.97 -24.95 4.00
C LEU A 178 -7.53 -26.35 4.34
N PRO A 179 -8.66 -26.73 3.72
CA PRO A 179 -9.29 -28.05 3.94
C PRO A 179 -8.46 -29.19 3.34
N THR A 180 -7.70 -28.93 2.28
CA THR A 180 -6.81 -29.89 1.62
C THR A 180 -5.35 -29.48 1.74
N GLN A 181 -4.45 -30.46 1.71
CA GLN A 181 -3.01 -30.22 1.63
C GLN A 181 -2.70 -29.64 0.25
N SER A 182 -2.39 -28.34 0.19
CA SER A 182 -1.82 -27.71 -1.00
C SER A 182 -0.31 -27.63 -0.84
N SER A 183 0.44 -27.72 -1.94
CA SER A 183 1.87 -27.37 -1.90
C SER A 183 2.05 -25.99 -1.28
N GLU A 184 2.97 -25.88 -0.32
CA GLU A 184 3.26 -24.59 0.27
C GLU A 184 3.78 -23.65 -0.83
N PRO A 185 3.24 -22.42 -0.95
CA PRO A 185 3.79 -21.45 -1.87
C PRO A 185 5.24 -21.17 -1.52
N GLU A 186 6.11 -21.10 -2.53
CA GLU A 186 7.48 -20.60 -2.36
C GLU A 186 7.45 -19.18 -1.78
N THR A 187 7.78 -19.06 -0.49
CA THR A 187 8.02 -17.76 0.16
C THR A 187 9.50 -17.46 0.16
N LYS A 188 9.88 -16.31 -0.38
CA LYS A 188 11.27 -15.84 -0.33
C LYS A 188 11.59 -15.22 1.03
N SER A 189 12.88 -15.16 1.34
CA SER A 189 13.40 -14.45 2.52
C SER A 189 13.08 -12.96 2.43
N PRO A 190 12.58 -12.31 3.50
CA PRO A 190 12.18 -10.90 3.47
C PRO A 190 13.37 -9.92 3.49
N TRP A 191 14.59 -10.39 3.79
CA TRP A 191 15.75 -9.53 4.01
C TRP A 191 16.11 -8.66 2.81
N ILE A 192 15.94 -9.19 1.58
CA ILE A 192 16.18 -8.41 0.35
C ILE A 192 15.21 -7.23 0.28
N ALA A 193 13.94 -7.43 0.62
CA ALA A 193 12.95 -6.37 0.60
C ALA A 193 13.25 -5.29 1.65
N TRP A 194 13.66 -5.69 2.86
CA TRP A 194 14.07 -4.75 3.89
C TRP A 194 15.32 -3.95 3.52
N PHE A 195 16.30 -4.60 2.89
CA PHE A 195 17.48 -3.92 2.37
C PHE A 195 17.11 -2.89 1.29
N LEU A 196 16.23 -3.27 0.35
CA LEU A 196 15.72 -2.34 -0.67
C LEU A 196 14.97 -1.15 -0.04
N LEU A 197 14.12 -1.41 0.96
CA LEU A 197 13.41 -0.35 1.67
C LEU A 197 14.39 0.62 2.34
N LEU A 198 15.39 0.09 3.06
CA LEU A 198 16.39 0.91 3.73
C LEU A 198 17.18 1.75 2.72
N LEU A 199 17.60 1.15 1.60
CA LEU A 199 18.33 1.84 0.54
C LEU A 199 17.51 2.98 -0.08
N LEU A 200 16.25 2.72 -0.44
CA LEU A 200 15.36 3.74 -0.99
C LEU A 200 15.03 4.83 0.03
N LEU A 201 14.85 4.46 1.29
CA LEU A 201 14.57 5.41 2.36
C LEU A 201 15.77 6.35 2.60
N ILE A 202 16.99 5.80 2.69
CA ILE A 202 18.21 6.61 2.82
C ILE A 202 18.36 7.55 1.62
N LEU A 203 18.11 7.06 0.41
CA LEU A 203 18.16 7.88 -0.79
C LEU A 203 17.18 9.05 -0.69
N LEU A 204 15.89 8.78 -0.47
CA LEU A 204 14.86 9.82 -0.40
C LEU A 204 15.08 10.80 0.76
N MET A 205 15.49 10.32 1.93
CA MET A 205 15.78 11.17 3.08
C MET A 205 17.03 12.03 2.89
N SER A 206 18.04 11.54 2.18
CA SER A 206 19.24 12.34 1.89
C SER A 206 19.04 13.35 0.77
N THR A 207 18.13 13.11 -0.18
CA THR A 207 17.87 14.02 -1.30
C THR A 207 16.76 15.02 -1.04
N TRP A 208 15.63 14.58 -0.47
CA TRP A 208 14.40 15.39 -0.34
C TRP A 208 13.92 15.52 1.10
N GLY A 209 14.21 14.53 1.95
CA GLY A 209 13.72 14.51 3.33
C GLY A 209 14.63 15.18 4.37
N SER A 210 15.81 15.69 3.99
CA SER A 210 16.82 16.14 4.94
C SER A 210 16.36 17.36 5.74
N GLU A 211 15.78 18.35 5.06
CA GLU A 211 15.24 19.56 5.67
C GLU A 211 14.05 19.27 6.60
N PRO A 212 12.93 18.66 6.14
CA PRO A 212 11.80 18.40 7.04
C PRO A 212 12.16 17.46 8.18
N LEU A 213 13.08 16.51 7.98
CA LEU A 213 13.57 15.66 9.07
C LEU A 213 14.35 16.45 10.11
N SER A 214 15.16 17.43 9.69
CA SER A 214 15.92 18.27 10.61
C SER A 214 15.02 19.15 11.48
N TYR A 215 14.00 19.77 10.88
CA TYR A 215 12.99 20.56 11.61
C TYR A 215 12.18 19.73 12.60
N LEU A 216 11.84 18.49 12.25
CA LEU A 216 11.09 17.60 13.15
C LEU A 216 11.91 17.18 14.39
N LEU A 217 13.24 17.19 14.28
CA LEU A 217 14.16 16.72 15.33
C LEU A 217 14.78 17.87 16.16
N SER A 218 14.57 19.13 15.77
CA SER A 218 15.03 20.32 16.49
C SER A 218 14.02 20.78 17.53
#